data_AF-E8V4F0-F1
#
_entry.id   AF-E8V4F0-F1
#
_cell.length_a   1.000
_cell.length_b   1.000
_cell.length_c   1.000
_cell.angle_alpha   90.00
_cell.angle_beta   90.00
_cell.angle_gamma   90.00
#
_symmetry.space_group_name_H-M   'P 1'
#
loop_
_entity.id
_entity.type
_entity.pdbx_description
1 polymer ?
#
loop_
_entity_poly.entity_id
_entity_poly.type
_entity_poly.pdbx_seq_one_letter_code
_entity_poly.pdbx_strand_id
1 'polypeptide(L)'
;MKRLVVVLALAIALHAQQNAGVDRDRDGLPDGFEQALLERFAPTFMVNQTDCSVAPALFVPNEKSPTVAEENSTVYGQVFPTANRRIEIHYYHLWRVDCGRMGHALDTEHVSVLLASEASGSRDAVQWQALYWYAAAHEDTICDASQITRASTLNATTHGPTVWISSGKHGSFLAEELCRHGCGGDTCEAMIPLTHVTLLNLGEFGHPMNGSTFIASKEWPLQQKMTRSDMRSPLLTRVDHLPETDIAWANPSKRPAQATIAAGVSTSDALTLSDRKTNTALVLAGNNTGSALGTSYRSVKSALGKSLHKVGQALGKKDASEK
;
A
#
# COMPACT_ATOMS: atom_id res chain seq x y z
N MET A 1 13.31 -44.75 -14.76
CA MET A 1 13.11 -43.45 -14.08
C MET A 1 13.42 -42.24 -14.96
N LYS A 2 14.57 -42.13 -15.65
CA LYS A 2 14.91 -40.93 -16.47
C LYS A 2 13.89 -40.56 -17.58
N ARG A 3 13.24 -41.54 -18.25
CA ARG A 3 12.23 -41.28 -19.29
C ARG A 3 10.89 -40.74 -18.74
N LEU A 4 10.54 -41.05 -17.49
CA LEU A 4 9.29 -40.60 -16.87
C LEU A 4 9.38 -39.12 -16.44
N VAL A 5 10.56 -38.69 -15.97
CA VAL A 5 10.83 -37.29 -15.56
C VAL A 5 10.78 -36.33 -16.75
N VAL A 6 11.26 -36.74 -17.93
CA VAL A 6 11.25 -35.90 -19.16
C VAL A 6 9.84 -35.71 -19.72
N VAL A 7 8.99 -36.74 -19.67
CA VAL A 7 7.60 -36.65 -20.14
C VAL A 7 6.76 -35.75 -19.22
N LEU A 8 6.99 -35.81 -17.91
CA LEU A 8 6.30 -34.96 -16.94
C LEU A 8 6.69 -33.47 -17.11
N ALA A 9 7.97 -33.19 -17.38
CA ALA A 9 8.44 -31.82 -17.65
C ALA A 9 7.86 -31.22 -18.94
N LEU A 10 7.71 -32.01 -20.01
CA LEU A 10 7.07 -31.54 -21.24
C LEU A 10 5.57 -31.27 -21.08
N ALA A 11 4.85 -32.07 -20.28
CA ALA A 11 3.41 -31.89 -20.06
C ALA A 11 3.09 -30.62 -19.27
N ILE A 12 3.95 -30.24 -18.32
CA ILE A 12 3.82 -29.00 -17.53
C ILE A 12 4.06 -27.77 -18.41
N ALA A 13 5.07 -27.81 -19.29
CA ALA A 13 5.36 -26.71 -20.21
C ALA A 13 4.24 -26.45 -21.23
N LEU A 14 3.54 -27.50 -21.70
CA LEU A 14 2.41 -27.35 -22.62
C LEU A 14 1.17 -26.70 -21.97
N HIS A 15 0.88 -27.01 -20.70
CA HIS A 15 -0.27 -26.39 -20.00
C HIS A 15 -0.04 -24.90 -19.73
N ALA A 16 1.20 -24.49 -19.46
CA ALA A 16 1.54 -23.07 -19.29
C ALA A 16 1.35 -22.27 -20.60
N GLN A 17 1.61 -22.86 -21.78
CA GLN A 17 1.40 -22.19 -23.07
C GLN A 17 -0.07 -22.08 -23.47
N GLN A 18 -0.94 -23.01 -23.06
CA GLN A 18 -2.37 -22.98 -23.46
C GLN A 18 -3.17 -21.84 -22.81
N ASN A 19 -2.78 -21.37 -21.62
CA ASN A 19 -3.46 -20.25 -20.97
C ASN A 19 -2.99 -18.87 -21.45
N ALA A 20 -1.93 -18.78 -22.26
CA ALA A 20 -1.35 -17.49 -22.67
C ALA A 20 -2.24 -16.66 -23.62
N GLY A 21 -3.29 -17.25 -24.19
CA GLY A 21 -4.19 -16.58 -25.14
C GLY A 21 -5.68 -16.65 -24.80
N VAL A 22 -6.04 -17.24 -23.67
CA VAL A 22 -7.44 -17.26 -23.23
C VAL A 22 -7.72 -15.97 -22.46
N ASP A 23 -8.82 -15.31 -22.80
CA ASP A 23 -9.37 -14.12 -22.15
C ASP A 23 -10.78 -14.53 -21.65
N ARG A 24 -10.87 -14.97 -20.39
CA ARG A 24 -12.10 -15.56 -19.82
C ARG A 24 -13.08 -14.49 -19.39
N ASP A 25 -12.59 -13.35 -18.93
CA ASP A 25 -13.38 -12.25 -18.41
C ASP A 25 -13.72 -11.16 -19.44
N ARG A 26 -13.16 -11.29 -20.65
CA ARG A 26 -13.52 -10.58 -21.89
C ARG A 26 -13.18 -9.10 -21.83
N ASP A 27 -12.12 -8.75 -21.12
CA ASP A 27 -11.64 -7.38 -20.99
C ASP A 27 -10.66 -7.00 -22.12
N GLY A 28 -10.21 -7.98 -22.92
CA GLY A 28 -9.24 -7.82 -24.00
C GLY A 28 -7.79 -8.13 -23.61
N LEU A 29 -7.53 -8.63 -22.40
CA LEU A 29 -6.26 -9.09 -21.89
C LEU A 29 -6.30 -10.61 -21.71
N PRO A 30 -5.28 -11.36 -22.16
CA PRO A 30 -5.22 -12.79 -21.88
C PRO A 30 -4.95 -13.05 -20.39
N ASP A 31 -5.68 -13.97 -19.76
CA ASP A 31 -5.60 -14.33 -18.34
C ASP A 31 -4.15 -14.56 -17.87
N GLY A 32 -3.34 -15.25 -18.68
CA GLY A 32 -1.95 -15.54 -18.35
C GLY A 32 -1.06 -14.29 -18.32
N PHE A 33 -1.37 -13.28 -19.15
CA PHE A 33 -0.69 -12.00 -19.14
C PHE A 33 -1.10 -11.15 -17.93
N GLU A 34 -2.38 -11.15 -17.58
CA GLU A 34 -2.88 -10.50 -16.37
C GLU A 34 -2.22 -11.08 -15.10
N GLN A 35 -2.20 -12.41 -14.98
CA GLN A 35 -1.56 -13.09 -13.86
C GLN A 35 -0.06 -12.73 -13.75
N ALA A 36 0.64 -12.66 -14.89
CA ALA A 36 2.05 -12.26 -14.91
C ALA A 36 2.25 -10.79 -14.45
N LEU A 37 1.31 -9.90 -14.78
CA LEU A 37 1.34 -8.52 -14.29
C LEU A 37 1.04 -8.45 -12.79
N LEU A 38 0.04 -9.18 -12.29
CA LEU A 38 -0.30 -9.29 -10.87
C LEU A 38 0.89 -9.75 -10.04
N GLU A 39 1.57 -10.82 -10.47
CA GLU A 39 2.73 -11.35 -9.75
C GLU A 39 3.92 -10.39 -9.76
N ARG A 40 4.19 -9.76 -10.91
CA ARG A 40 5.33 -8.85 -11.06
C ARG A 40 5.19 -7.60 -10.19
N PHE A 41 3.98 -7.04 -10.12
CA PHE A 41 3.72 -5.79 -9.40
C PHE A 41 3.10 -6.01 -8.02
N ALA A 42 3.06 -7.24 -7.51
CA ALA A 42 2.50 -7.54 -6.20
C ALA A 42 3.14 -6.69 -5.09
N PRO A 43 2.36 -5.93 -4.31
CA PRO A 43 2.88 -5.20 -3.16
C PRO A 43 3.37 -6.13 -2.05
N THR A 44 4.33 -5.65 -1.24
CA THR A 44 4.62 -6.24 0.06
C THR A 44 3.72 -5.58 1.09
N PHE A 45 2.70 -6.30 1.54
CA PHE A 45 1.79 -5.80 2.57
C PHE A 45 2.36 -6.03 3.96
N MET A 46 2.39 -4.98 4.76
CA MET A 46 2.73 -4.99 6.17
C MET A 46 1.43 -4.97 6.96
N VAL A 47 1.25 -5.92 7.87
CA VAL A 47 0.07 -6.05 8.73
C VAL A 47 0.47 -6.08 10.20
N ASN A 48 -0.43 -5.67 11.08
CA ASN A 48 -0.20 -5.77 12.52
C ASN A 48 -0.26 -7.23 12.96
N GLN A 49 0.77 -7.72 13.65
CA GLN A 49 0.84 -9.12 14.12
C GLN A 49 -0.30 -9.48 15.10
N THR A 50 -0.86 -8.50 15.78
CA THR A 50 -1.88 -8.65 16.83
C THR A 50 -3.26 -8.17 16.40
N ASP A 51 -3.48 -8.01 15.10
CA ASP A 51 -4.79 -7.64 14.57
C ASP A 51 -5.88 -8.68 14.90
N CYS A 52 -7.13 -8.26 14.97
CA CYS A 52 -8.27 -9.17 15.13
C CYS A 52 -8.54 -10.02 13.86
N SER A 53 -8.03 -9.55 12.73
CA SER A 53 -8.12 -10.18 11.42
C SER A 53 -6.70 -10.19 10.85
N VAL A 54 -5.88 -11.13 11.31
CA VAL A 54 -4.41 -11.09 11.12
C VAL A 54 -3.94 -11.26 9.67
N ALA A 55 -4.83 -11.70 8.77
CA ALA A 55 -4.52 -11.86 7.35
C ALA A 55 -5.78 -11.70 6.48
N PRO A 56 -5.62 -11.23 5.23
CA PRO A 56 -6.68 -11.27 4.23
C PRO A 56 -7.20 -12.70 4.03
N ALA A 57 -8.51 -12.80 3.81
CA ALA A 57 -9.26 -14.04 3.77
C ALA A 57 -9.45 -14.58 2.35
N LEU A 58 -9.31 -15.89 2.20
CA LEU A 58 -9.88 -16.64 1.09
C LEU A 58 -11.39 -16.82 1.31
N PHE A 59 -12.16 -16.62 0.26
CA PHE A 59 -13.61 -16.80 0.22
C PHE A 59 -13.98 -18.09 -0.52
N VAL A 60 -15.10 -18.71 -0.11
CA VAL A 60 -15.58 -19.96 -0.70
C VAL A 60 -15.92 -19.76 -2.18
N PRO A 61 -15.29 -20.52 -3.10
CA PRO A 61 -15.55 -20.37 -4.52
C PRO A 61 -17.00 -20.73 -4.90
N ASN A 62 -17.56 -19.98 -5.84
CA ASN A 62 -18.90 -20.12 -6.41
C ASN A 62 -20.06 -19.83 -5.45
N GLU A 63 -19.78 -19.28 -4.26
CA GLU A 63 -20.80 -18.73 -3.38
C GLU A 63 -21.12 -17.28 -3.75
N LYS A 64 -22.41 -16.93 -3.70
CA LYS A 64 -22.86 -15.55 -3.96
C LYS A 64 -22.75 -14.67 -2.72
N SER A 65 -22.96 -15.26 -1.55
CA SER A 65 -22.69 -14.60 -0.28
C SER A 65 -21.19 -14.77 0.01
N PRO A 66 -20.49 -13.70 0.41
CA PRO A 66 -19.07 -13.73 0.72
C PRO A 66 -18.83 -14.50 2.03
N THR A 67 -18.71 -15.82 1.91
CA THR A 67 -18.37 -16.71 3.03
C THR A 67 -16.85 -16.87 3.11
N VAL A 68 -16.26 -16.54 4.25
CA VAL A 68 -14.84 -16.77 4.50
C VAL A 68 -14.56 -18.26 4.62
N ALA A 69 -13.64 -18.75 3.79
CA ALA A 69 -13.11 -20.11 3.86
C ALA A 69 -11.95 -20.19 4.88
N GLU A 70 -10.99 -19.27 4.78
CA GLU A 70 -9.80 -19.22 5.65
C GLU A 70 -9.13 -17.83 5.63
N GLU A 71 -8.39 -17.46 6.69
CA GLU A 71 -7.57 -16.24 6.76
C GLU A 71 -6.11 -16.59 6.43
N ASN A 72 -5.80 -16.72 5.15
CA ASN A 72 -4.56 -17.35 4.64
C ASN A 72 -3.67 -16.40 3.81
N SER A 73 -3.83 -15.09 3.95
CA SER A 73 -3.12 -14.08 3.14
C SER A 73 -3.44 -14.13 1.64
N THR A 74 -4.69 -14.48 1.29
CA THR A 74 -5.16 -14.38 -0.09
C THR A 74 -5.41 -12.92 -0.45
N VAL A 75 -4.75 -12.45 -1.50
CA VAL A 75 -4.97 -11.15 -2.10
C VAL A 75 -5.59 -11.36 -3.48
N TYR A 76 -6.61 -10.57 -3.76
CA TYR A 76 -7.39 -10.68 -4.98
C TYR A 76 -6.99 -9.58 -5.96
N GLY A 77 -6.64 -9.96 -7.17
CA GLY A 77 -6.22 -9.06 -8.23
C GLY A 77 -7.35 -8.78 -9.22
N GLN A 78 -7.44 -7.56 -9.74
CA GLN A 78 -8.17 -7.25 -10.97
C GLN A 78 -7.21 -6.49 -11.88
N VAL A 79 -7.13 -6.89 -13.15
CA VAL A 79 -6.30 -6.21 -14.16
C VAL A 79 -7.25 -5.78 -15.26
N PHE A 80 -7.20 -4.52 -15.69
CA PHE A 80 -8.05 -4.06 -16.77
C PHE A 80 -7.38 -2.98 -17.62
N PRO A 81 -7.69 -2.91 -18.93
CA PRO A 81 -7.20 -1.86 -19.79
C PRO A 81 -7.86 -0.53 -19.44
N THR A 82 -7.07 0.53 -19.49
CA THR A 82 -7.57 1.90 -19.35
C THR A 82 -7.33 2.70 -20.63
N ALA A 83 -7.76 3.97 -20.63
CA ALA A 83 -7.50 4.86 -21.75
C ALA A 83 -6.00 5.00 -22.05
N ASN A 84 -5.66 5.38 -23.28
CA ASN A 84 -4.28 5.58 -23.73
C ASN A 84 -3.39 4.32 -23.67
N ARG A 85 -3.99 3.13 -23.83
CA ARG A 85 -3.28 1.84 -23.86
C ARG A 85 -2.47 1.58 -22.58
N ARG A 86 -2.99 2.05 -21.45
CA ARG A 86 -2.48 1.77 -20.12
C ARG A 86 -3.24 0.59 -19.52
N ILE A 87 -2.69 0.02 -18.46
CA ILE A 87 -3.34 -1.04 -17.68
C ILE A 87 -3.40 -0.54 -16.24
N GLU A 88 -4.52 -0.78 -15.58
CA GLU A 88 -4.67 -0.55 -14.15
C GLU A 88 -4.82 -1.90 -13.46
N ILE A 89 -4.16 -2.04 -12.32
CA ILE A 89 -4.24 -3.25 -11.50
C ILE A 89 -4.73 -2.84 -10.13
N HIS A 90 -5.74 -3.53 -9.62
CA HIS A 90 -6.23 -3.39 -8.26
C HIS A 90 -5.87 -4.66 -7.47
N TYR A 91 -5.26 -4.47 -6.30
CA TYR A 91 -4.99 -5.52 -5.32
C TYR A 91 -5.93 -5.32 -4.13
N TYR A 92 -6.96 -6.14 -4.07
CA TYR A 92 -7.92 -6.19 -2.99
C TYR A 92 -7.45 -7.14 -1.90
N HIS A 93 -7.35 -6.62 -0.69
CA HIS A 93 -7.23 -7.45 0.50
C HIS A 93 -8.58 -7.46 1.21
N LEU A 94 -9.22 -8.63 1.19
CA LEU A 94 -10.57 -8.85 1.67
C LEU A 94 -10.50 -9.44 3.07
N TRP A 95 -11.17 -8.83 4.04
CA TRP A 95 -11.08 -9.25 5.44
C TRP A 95 -12.41 -9.79 5.94
N ARG A 96 -12.33 -10.71 6.89
CA ARG A 96 -13.51 -11.25 7.57
C ARG A 96 -14.25 -10.18 8.37
N VAL A 97 -13.51 -9.24 8.97
CA VAL A 97 -14.04 -8.26 9.92
C VAL A 97 -13.17 -7.01 9.94
N ASP A 98 -13.77 -5.83 9.92
CA ASP A 98 -13.20 -4.59 10.46
C ASP A 98 -13.52 -4.59 11.96
N CYS A 99 -12.50 -4.52 12.82
CA CYS A 99 -12.66 -4.43 14.27
C CYS A 99 -12.16 -3.10 14.85
N GLY A 100 -12.04 -2.08 13.99
CA GLY A 100 -11.92 -0.71 14.43
C GLY A 100 -13.11 -0.30 15.31
N ARG A 101 -13.08 0.94 15.78
CA ARG A 101 -14.08 1.46 16.73
C ARG A 101 -15.54 1.29 16.26
N MET A 102 -15.77 1.29 14.94
CA MET A 102 -17.09 1.07 14.32
C MET A 102 -17.10 -0.24 13.53
N GLY A 103 -16.50 -1.28 14.11
CA GLY A 103 -16.26 -2.54 13.42
C GLY A 103 -17.52 -3.18 12.83
N HIS A 104 -17.34 -3.85 11.71
CA HIS A 104 -18.37 -4.55 10.96
C HIS A 104 -17.80 -5.83 10.36
N ALA A 105 -18.70 -6.79 10.07
CA ALA A 105 -18.32 -7.94 9.26
C ALA A 105 -17.96 -7.48 7.84
N LEU A 106 -17.03 -8.20 7.22
CA LEU A 106 -16.59 -8.03 5.84
C LEU A 106 -16.02 -6.64 5.55
N ASP A 107 -14.75 -6.62 5.22
CA ASP A 107 -14.07 -5.38 4.88
C ASP A 107 -13.29 -5.54 3.58
N THR A 108 -13.35 -4.51 2.74
CA THR A 108 -12.77 -4.51 1.41
C THR A 108 -11.93 -3.27 1.27
N GLU A 109 -10.63 -3.47 1.26
CA GLU A 109 -9.66 -2.42 1.08
C GLU A 109 -8.68 -2.81 -0.02
N HIS A 110 -8.02 -1.81 -0.62
CA HIS A 110 -7.22 -2.05 -1.82
C HIS A 110 -6.08 -1.07 -2.06
N VAL A 111 -5.18 -1.49 -2.94
CA VAL A 111 -4.11 -0.68 -3.52
C VAL A 111 -4.18 -0.85 -5.04
N SER A 112 -3.95 0.20 -5.79
CA SER A 112 -3.95 0.14 -7.25
C SER A 112 -2.71 0.77 -7.88
N VAL A 113 -2.39 0.32 -9.09
CA VAL A 113 -1.24 0.79 -9.86
C VAL A 113 -1.62 1.05 -11.32
N LEU A 114 -1.14 2.17 -11.86
CA LEU A 114 -1.24 2.47 -13.28
C LEU A 114 0.05 2.07 -13.98
N LEU A 115 -0.07 1.21 -14.99
CA LEU A 115 1.04 0.73 -15.79
C LEU A 115 1.06 1.35 -17.19
N ALA A 116 2.26 1.48 -17.73
CA ALA A 116 2.49 1.77 -19.14
C ALA A 116 3.63 0.92 -19.70
N SER A 117 3.61 0.71 -21.01
CA SER A 117 4.69 0.07 -21.77
C SER A 117 5.16 1.01 -22.87
N GLU A 118 6.47 1.08 -23.08
CA GLU A 118 7.05 1.77 -24.25
C GLU A 118 6.72 1.02 -25.56
N ALA A 119 6.69 -0.31 -25.49
CA ALA A 119 6.30 -1.17 -26.59
C ALA A 119 4.77 -1.29 -26.64
N SER A 120 4.17 -0.49 -27.50
CA SER A 120 2.72 -0.40 -27.66
C SER A 120 2.10 -1.77 -28.00
N GLY A 121 1.27 -2.31 -27.09
CA GLY A 121 0.58 -3.60 -27.28
C GLY A 121 1.40 -4.83 -26.89
N SER A 122 2.51 -4.65 -26.16
CA SER A 122 3.26 -5.76 -25.61
C SER A 122 2.42 -6.62 -24.66
N ARG A 123 2.51 -7.94 -24.85
CA ARG A 123 1.96 -8.98 -23.96
C ARG A 123 3.04 -9.60 -23.08
N ASP A 124 4.21 -8.99 -23.03
CA ASP A 124 5.27 -9.37 -22.11
C ASP A 124 5.22 -8.45 -20.89
N ALA A 125 4.83 -9.00 -19.74
CA ALA A 125 4.77 -8.29 -18.47
C ALA A 125 6.10 -7.59 -18.13
N VAL A 126 7.23 -8.08 -18.65
CA VAL A 126 8.55 -7.50 -18.41
C VAL A 126 8.73 -6.11 -19.02
N GLN A 127 7.96 -5.78 -20.05
CA GLN A 127 8.02 -4.50 -20.76
C GLN A 127 7.16 -3.41 -20.13
N TRP A 128 6.33 -3.77 -19.14
CA TRP A 128 5.49 -2.83 -18.42
C TRP A 128 6.23 -2.23 -17.22
N GLN A 129 5.92 -0.97 -16.94
CA GLN A 129 6.43 -0.19 -15.82
C GLN A 129 5.26 0.49 -15.10
N ALA A 130 5.34 0.57 -13.78
CA ALA A 130 4.42 1.35 -12.98
C ALA A 130 4.73 2.84 -13.10
N LEU A 131 3.68 3.63 -13.28
CA LEU A 131 3.72 5.09 -13.33
C LEU A 131 3.30 5.70 -12.00
N TYR A 132 2.19 5.22 -11.42
CA TYR A 132 1.62 5.74 -10.19
C TYR A 132 1.08 4.61 -9.33
N TRP A 133 1.11 4.81 -8.02
CA TRP A 133 0.52 3.94 -7.01
C TRP A 133 -0.52 4.71 -6.22
N TYR A 134 -1.65 4.07 -5.96
CA TYR A 134 -2.74 4.57 -5.12
C TYR A 134 -3.00 3.58 -3.99
N ALA A 135 -3.23 4.09 -2.78
CA ALA A 135 -3.60 3.28 -1.63
C ALA A 135 -4.90 3.83 -1.04
N ALA A 136 -5.93 2.98 -0.98
CA ALA A 136 -7.22 3.35 -0.41
C ALA A 136 -7.17 3.24 1.12
N ALA A 137 -7.55 4.32 1.80
CA ALA A 137 -7.73 4.30 3.25
C ALA A 137 -8.94 5.14 3.62
N HIS A 138 -9.97 4.52 4.18
CA HIS A 138 -11.25 5.18 4.50
C HIS A 138 -11.91 5.82 3.27
N GLU A 139 -11.68 5.24 2.09
CA GLU A 139 -12.16 5.75 0.81
C GLU A 139 -13.68 5.95 0.82
N ASP A 140 -14.17 6.97 0.11
CA ASP A 140 -15.60 7.36 0.04
C ASP A 140 -16.24 7.78 1.37
N THR A 141 -15.47 7.89 2.45
CA THR A 141 -15.97 8.41 3.73
C THR A 141 -15.65 9.89 3.90
N ILE A 142 -16.19 10.51 4.96
CA ILE A 142 -15.76 11.85 5.41
C ILE A 142 -14.29 11.88 5.86
N CYS A 143 -13.71 10.69 6.05
CA CYS A 143 -12.40 10.44 6.61
C CYS A 143 -11.41 9.88 5.59
N ASP A 144 -11.69 10.02 4.29
CA ASP A 144 -10.84 9.57 3.19
C ASP A 144 -9.39 10.05 3.33
N ALA A 145 -8.52 9.10 3.69
CA ALA A 145 -7.08 9.23 3.87
C ALA A 145 -6.32 8.54 2.73
N SER A 146 -6.98 8.30 1.59
CA SER A 146 -6.35 7.64 0.45
C SER A 146 -5.20 8.47 -0.12
N GLN A 147 -4.21 7.80 -0.68
CA GLN A 147 -2.95 8.37 -1.11
C GLN A 147 -2.65 8.03 -2.56
N ILE A 148 -1.91 8.90 -3.22
CA ILE A 148 -1.35 8.63 -4.54
C ILE A 148 0.07 9.21 -4.65
N THR A 149 0.94 8.51 -5.36
CA THR A 149 2.27 9.02 -5.69
C THR A 149 2.78 8.41 -6.99
N ARG A 150 3.91 8.93 -7.51
CA ARG A 150 4.62 8.32 -8.62
C ARG A 150 5.30 7.04 -8.17
N ALA A 151 5.38 6.05 -9.04
CA ALA A 151 6.06 4.79 -8.73
C ALA A 151 7.54 4.98 -8.39
N SER A 152 8.20 5.96 -9.00
CA SER A 152 9.59 6.32 -8.69
C SER A 152 9.76 6.78 -7.23
N THR A 153 8.78 7.48 -6.64
CA THR A 153 8.81 7.89 -5.23
C THR A 153 8.99 6.70 -4.28
N LEU A 154 8.40 5.56 -4.64
CA LEU A 154 8.39 4.34 -3.82
C LEU A 154 9.48 3.35 -4.26
N ASN A 155 10.34 3.72 -5.22
CA ASN A 155 11.22 2.82 -5.95
C ASN A 155 10.48 1.59 -6.53
N ALA A 156 9.21 1.74 -6.92
CA ALA A 156 8.32 0.65 -7.30
C ALA A 156 7.91 0.72 -8.78
N THR A 157 8.84 1.11 -9.65
CA THR A 157 8.60 1.22 -11.11
C THR A 157 8.55 -0.15 -11.81
N THR A 158 9.27 -1.14 -11.28
CA THR A 158 9.42 -2.48 -11.90
C THR A 158 8.95 -3.63 -11.00
N HIS A 159 8.42 -3.31 -9.82
CA HIS A 159 7.90 -4.24 -8.83
C HIS A 159 6.86 -3.52 -7.95
N GLY A 160 6.18 -4.24 -7.03
CA GLY A 160 5.25 -3.63 -6.08
C GLY A 160 5.94 -2.90 -4.91
N PRO A 161 5.31 -1.87 -4.31
CA PRO A 161 5.83 -1.14 -3.16
C PRO A 161 5.61 -1.91 -1.86
N THR A 162 6.20 -1.42 -0.78
CA THR A 162 5.71 -1.75 0.57
C THR A 162 4.44 -0.96 0.85
N VAL A 163 3.43 -1.62 1.41
CA VAL A 163 2.14 -1.02 1.79
C VAL A 163 1.90 -1.33 3.25
N TRP A 164 1.47 -0.34 4.03
CA TRP A 164 1.15 -0.50 5.44
C TRP A 164 -0.36 -0.53 5.62
N ILE A 165 -0.87 -1.61 6.21
CA ILE A 165 -2.29 -1.80 6.47
C ILE A 165 -2.57 -1.45 7.92
N SER A 166 -3.44 -0.47 8.17
CA SER A 166 -3.73 -0.03 9.54
C SER A 166 -4.45 -1.09 10.34
N SER A 167 -4.13 -1.20 11.64
CA SER A 167 -4.74 -2.21 12.48
C SER A 167 -6.22 -1.93 12.74
N GLY A 168 -7.03 -2.99 12.69
CA GLY A 168 -8.46 -3.02 12.96
C GLY A 168 -9.34 -2.47 11.84
N LYS A 169 -8.88 -1.43 11.13
CA LYS A 169 -9.63 -0.81 10.02
C LYS A 169 -9.14 -1.18 8.63
N HIS A 170 -7.94 -1.73 8.54
CA HIS A 170 -7.29 -2.19 7.31
C HIS A 170 -7.12 -1.17 6.19
N GLY A 171 -7.13 0.13 6.48
CA GLY A 171 -6.80 1.15 5.49
C GLY A 171 -5.37 0.98 4.99
N SER A 172 -5.17 1.14 3.68
CA SER A 172 -3.86 0.99 3.03
C SER A 172 -3.12 2.32 2.92
N PHE A 173 -1.84 2.32 3.29
CA PHE A 173 -0.97 3.50 3.28
C PHE A 173 0.33 3.23 2.51
N LEU A 174 0.85 4.25 1.81
CA LEU A 174 2.09 4.19 1.03
C LEU A 174 3.34 4.57 1.85
N ALA A 175 3.17 4.88 3.13
CA ALA A 175 4.25 5.10 4.10
C ALA A 175 3.74 4.82 5.53
N GLU A 176 4.60 4.25 6.37
CA GLU A 176 4.27 3.96 7.78
C GLU A 176 3.86 5.23 8.54
N GLU A 177 4.60 6.32 8.32
CA GLU A 177 4.35 7.59 9.00
C GLU A 177 2.98 8.15 8.65
N LEU A 178 2.52 7.95 7.40
CA LEU A 178 1.21 8.43 6.97
C LEU A 178 0.07 7.60 7.57
N CYS A 179 0.28 6.30 7.82
CA CYS A 179 -0.67 5.46 8.55
C CYS A 179 -0.98 6.01 9.93
N ARG A 180 0.05 6.46 10.67
CA ARG A 180 -0.11 7.09 11.99
C ARG A 180 -0.90 8.42 11.95
N HIS A 181 -1.10 8.98 10.75
CA HIS A 181 -1.84 10.21 10.49
C HIS A 181 -3.09 9.98 9.63
N GLY A 182 -3.57 8.73 9.61
CA GLY A 182 -4.85 8.36 9.03
C GLY A 182 -6.04 8.96 9.80
N CYS A 183 -7.23 8.41 9.59
CA CYS A 183 -8.42 8.85 10.31
C CYS A 183 -8.67 8.01 11.56
N GLY A 184 -8.44 8.63 12.72
CA GLY A 184 -9.08 8.28 13.99
C GLY A 184 -9.02 6.80 14.37
N GLY A 185 -7.84 6.31 14.74
CA GLY A 185 -7.61 4.95 15.20
C GLY A 185 -6.71 4.10 14.28
N ASP A 186 -6.29 4.63 13.13
CA ASP A 186 -5.27 3.97 12.32
C ASP A 186 -3.95 3.91 13.07
N THR A 187 -3.43 2.69 13.21
CA THR A 187 -2.11 2.44 13.79
C THR A 187 -1.37 1.42 12.94
N CYS A 188 -0.09 1.66 12.71
CA CYS A 188 0.80 0.73 12.03
C CYS A 188 2.01 0.45 12.92
N GLU A 189 1.74 -0.16 14.07
CA GLU A 189 2.75 -0.61 15.03
C GLU A 189 2.91 -2.13 14.96
N ALA A 190 4.07 -2.66 15.37
CA ALA A 190 4.34 -4.10 15.35
C ALA A 190 4.05 -4.77 13.99
N MET A 191 4.39 -4.07 12.91
CA MET A 191 4.07 -4.48 11.56
C MET A 191 5.00 -5.61 11.11
N ILE A 192 4.42 -6.67 10.57
CA ILE A 192 5.12 -7.80 9.95
C ILE A 192 4.69 -7.93 8.49
N PRO A 193 5.58 -8.37 7.60
CA PRO A 193 5.18 -8.63 6.22
C PRO A 193 4.21 -9.82 6.17
N LEU A 194 3.15 -9.73 5.37
CA LEU A 194 2.34 -10.89 5.00
C LEU A 194 3.24 -11.90 4.27
N THR A 195 3.34 -13.10 4.84
CA THR A 195 4.11 -14.20 4.24
C THR A 195 3.19 -15.09 3.41
N HIS A 196 3.70 -15.68 2.32
CA HIS A 196 2.97 -16.64 1.48
C HIS A 196 1.69 -16.07 0.85
N VAL A 197 1.76 -14.83 0.35
CA VAL A 197 0.62 -14.19 -0.33
C VAL A 197 0.19 -15.05 -1.52
N THR A 198 -1.08 -15.48 -1.50
CA THR A 198 -1.71 -16.15 -2.63
C THR A 198 -2.45 -15.11 -3.46
N LEU A 199 -2.08 -14.96 -4.73
CA LEU A 199 -2.72 -14.01 -5.65
C LEU A 199 -3.76 -14.73 -6.50
N LEU A 200 -5.01 -14.26 -6.44
CA LEU A 200 -6.11 -14.77 -7.26
C LEU A 200 -6.66 -13.68 -8.16
N ASN A 201 -6.66 -13.90 -9.48
CA ASN A 201 -7.34 -13.00 -10.41
C ASN A 201 -8.87 -13.10 -10.24
N LEU A 202 -9.53 -12.00 -9.92
CA LEU A 202 -10.98 -11.88 -9.80
C LEU A 202 -11.66 -11.90 -11.16
N GLY A 203 -10.96 -11.50 -12.21
CA GLY A 203 -11.51 -11.09 -13.49
C GLY A 203 -12.40 -9.85 -13.38
N GLU A 204 -13.12 -9.57 -14.46
CA GLU A 204 -14.02 -8.42 -14.57
C GLU A 204 -15.40 -8.60 -13.91
N PHE A 205 -16.01 -7.45 -13.59
CA PHE A 205 -17.40 -7.42 -13.14
C PHE A 205 -18.33 -7.99 -14.23
N GLY A 206 -19.07 -9.05 -13.88
CA GLY A 206 -19.97 -9.77 -14.79
C GLY A 206 -19.33 -11.01 -15.44
N HIS A 207 -18.00 -11.13 -15.36
CA HIS A 207 -17.26 -12.31 -15.81
C HIS A 207 -16.23 -12.75 -14.76
N PRO A 208 -16.67 -13.09 -13.52
CA PRO A 208 -15.75 -13.44 -12.45
C PRO A 208 -14.94 -14.69 -12.79
N MET A 209 -13.66 -14.65 -12.46
CA MET A 209 -12.72 -15.77 -12.52
C MET A 209 -12.55 -16.43 -11.17
N ASN A 210 -11.95 -17.63 -11.16
CA ASN A 210 -11.58 -18.37 -9.94
C ASN A 210 -12.74 -18.61 -8.95
N GLY A 211 -13.98 -18.68 -9.46
CA GLY A 211 -15.18 -18.86 -8.64
C GLY A 211 -15.55 -17.64 -7.80
N SER A 212 -15.08 -16.44 -8.16
CA SER A 212 -15.30 -15.21 -7.38
C SER A 212 -16.71 -14.63 -7.54
N THR A 213 -17.76 -15.45 -7.52
CA THR A 213 -19.15 -14.99 -7.71
C THR A 213 -19.64 -14.07 -6.61
N PHE A 214 -18.98 -14.07 -5.46
CA PHE A 214 -19.26 -13.21 -4.31
C PHE A 214 -18.98 -11.72 -4.59
N ILE A 215 -18.23 -11.37 -5.66
CA ILE A 215 -17.93 -9.97 -6.01
C ILE A 215 -19.21 -9.16 -6.23
N ALA A 216 -20.29 -9.80 -6.67
CA ALA A 216 -21.59 -9.17 -6.92
C ALA A 216 -22.48 -9.07 -5.67
N SER A 217 -21.98 -9.49 -4.49
CA SER A 217 -22.72 -9.39 -3.25
C SER A 217 -22.93 -7.95 -2.82
N LYS A 218 -24.11 -7.66 -2.28
CA LYS A 218 -24.44 -6.35 -1.68
C LYS A 218 -24.04 -6.24 -0.21
N GLU A 219 -23.46 -7.29 0.36
CA GLU A 219 -23.04 -7.33 1.77
C GLU A 219 -21.81 -6.46 2.04
N TRP A 220 -21.07 -6.05 1.00
CA TRP A 220 -19.88 -5.22 1.09
C TRP A 220 -19.64 -4.41 -0.21
N PRO A 221 -18.76 -3.39 -0.23
CA PRO A 221 -18.66 -2.46 -1.36
C PRO A 221 -17.75 -2.92 -2.50
N LEU A 222 -17.33 -4.20 -2.55
CA LEU A 222 -16.34 -4.70 -3.50
C LEU A 222 -16.72 -4.43 -4.96
N GLN A 223 -17.97 -4.72 -5.36
CA GLN A 223 -18.45 -4.44 -6.71
C GLN A 223 -18.21 -2.98 -7.12
N GLN A 224 -18.59 -2.03 -6.26
CA GLN A 224 -18.47 -0.61 -6.56
C GLN A 224 -16.99 -0.22 -6.76
N LYS A 225 -16.10 -0.76 -5.93
CA LYS A 225 -14.65 -0.53 -6.05
C LYS A 225 -14.05 -1.13 -7.32
N MET A 226 -14.51 -2.29 -7.79
CA MET A 226 -14.04 -2.93 -9.03
C MET A 226 -14.45 -2.19 -10.31
N THR A 227 -15.57 -1.45 -10.27
CA THR A 227 -16.10 -0.79 -11.47
C THR A 227 -15.51 0.59 -11.78
N ARG A 228 -14.52 1.06 -11.01
CA ARG A 228 -13.94 2.39 -11.18
C ARG A 228 -12.43 2.34 -11.25
N SER A 229 -11.87 3.28 -12.00
CA SER A 229 -10.44 3.61 -11.96
C SER A 229 -10.15 4.58 -10.81
N ASP A 230 -9.10 4.30 -10.07
CA ASP A 230 -8.55 5.22 -9.07
C ASP A 230 -7.67 6.30 -9.74
N MET A 231 -7.18 6.02 -10.94
CA MET A 231 -6.20 6.80 -11.70
C MET A 231 -6.83 7.91 -12.56
N ARG A 232 -7.72 8.70 -11.94
CA ARG A 232 -8.48 9.76 -12.62
C ARG A 232 -7.60 10.96 -12.99
N SER A 233 -7.84 11.58 -14.15
CA SER A 233 -7.02 12.69 -14.66
C SER A 233 -6.80 13.85 -13.67
N PRO A 234 -7.80 14.36 -12.92
CA PRO A 234 -7.56 15.42 -11.94
C PRO A 234 -6.58 15.01 -10.83
N LEU A 235 -6.59 13.73 -10.46
CA LEU A 235 -5.72 13.18 -9.43
C LEU A 235 -4.28 13.04 -9.95
N LEU A 236 -4.12 12.48 -11.16
CA LEU A 236 -2.81 12.37 -11.81
C LEU A 236 -2.17 13.74 -12.05
N THR A 237 -2.93 14.70 -12.59
CA THR A 237 -2.46 16.08 -12.78
C THR A 237 -1.98 16.69 -11.47
N ARG A 238 -2.69 16.46 -10.36
CA ARG A 238 -2.27 16.95 -9.04
C ARG A 238 -0.91 16.38 -8.64
N VAL A 239 -0.72 15.07 -8.76
CA VAL A 239 0.57 14.42 -8.45
C VAL A 239 1.67 14.97 -9.35
N ASP A 240 1.39 15.18 -10.63
CA ASP A 240 2.34 15.70 -11.60
C ASP A 240 2.88 17.10 -11.26
N HIS A 241 2.12 17.91 -10.52
CA HIS A 241 2.55 19.23 -10.06
C HIS A 241 3.30 19.22 -8.72
N LEU A 242 3.38 18.08 -8.04
CA LEU A 242 4.15 17.92 -6.80
C LEU A 242 5.58 17.49 -7.10
N PRO A 243 6.53 17.73 -6.16
CA PRO A 243 7.87 17.16 -6.23
C PRO A 243 7.84 15.64 -6.49
N GLU A 244 8.83 15.13 -7.23
CA GLU A 244 8.91 13.70 -7.59
C GLU A 244 9.04 12.75 -6.38
N THR A 245 9.29 13.28 -5.19
CA THR A 245 9.46 12.52 -3.94
C THR A 245 8.23 12.61 -3.03
N ASP A 246 7.20 13.36 -3.42
CA ASP A 246 6.04 13.61 -2.56
C ASP A 246 4.96 12.53 -2.74
N ILE A 247 4.33 12.17 -1.61
CA ILE A 247 3.08 11.38 -1.58
C ILE A 247 1.92 12.35 -1.35
N ALA A 248 0.94 12.32 -2.26
CA ALA A 248 -0.22 13.20 -2.19
C ALA A 248 -1.39 12.51 -1.52
N TRP A 249 -2.14 13.23 -0.69
CA TRP A 249 -3.51 12.83 -0.37
C TRP A 249 -4.38 12.92 -1.61
N ALA A 250 -5.15 11.87 -1.87
CA ALA A 250 -6.02 11.79 -3.02
C ALA A 250 -7.21 12.75 -2.92
N ASN A 251 -7.72 12.95 -1.70
CA ASN A 251 -8.85 13.83 -1.40
C ASN A 251 -8.50 14.90 -0.36
N PRO A 252 -7.66 15.89 -0.70
CA PRO A 252 -7.15 16.87 0.27
C PRO A 252 -8.24 17.72 0.93
N SER A 253 -9.40 17.89 0.28
CA SER A 253 -10.55 18.64 0.81
C SER A 253 -11.21 17.96 2.01
N LYS A 254 -10.96 16.67 2.24
CA LYS A 254 -11.48 15.90 3.38
C LYS A 254 -10.60 16.02 4.64
N ARG A 255 -9.36 16.51 4.52
CA ARG A 255 -8.41 16.63 5.64
C ARG A 255 -8.90 17.50 6.82
N PRO A 256 -9.59 18.64 6.62
CA PRO A 256 -10.08 19.44 7.76
C PRO A 256 -11.05 18.67 8.66
N ALA A 257 -11.87 17.79 8.08
CA ALA A 257 -12.78 16.93 8.85
C ALA A 257 -11.99 15.89 9.66
N GLN A 258 -10.94 15.29 9.06
CA GLN A 258 -10.07 14.34 9.77
C GLN A 258 -9.33 14.98 10.93
N ALA A 259 -8.85 16.23 10.80
CA ALA A 259 -8.20 16.92 11.91
C ALA A 259 -9.15 17.07 13.10
N THR A 260 -10.42 17.41 12.83
CA THR A 260 -11.47 17.49 13.86
C THR A 260 -11.77 16.12 14.47
N ILE A 261 -11.85 15.05 13.66
CA ILE A 261 -12.13 13.69 14.13
C ILE A 261 -10.97 13.15 14.95
N ALA A 262 -9.74 13.32 14.48
CA ALA A 262 -8.52 12.95 15.20
C ALA A 262 -8.40 13.75 16.51
N ALA A 263 -8.66 15.06 16.47
CA ALA A 263 -8.72 15.89 17.67
C ALA A 263 -9.76 15.38 18.66
N GLY A 264 -10.97 15.04 18.19
CA GLY A 264 -12.08 14.49 18.98
C GLY A 264 -11.78 13.14 19.63
N VAL A 265 -11.02 12.27 18.94
CA VAL A 265 -10.49 11.02 19.52
C VAL A 265 -9.40 11.35 20.55
N SER A 266 -8.54 12.33 20.26
CA SER A 266 -7.47 12.75 21.17
C SER A 266 -7.92 13.64 22.32
N THR A 267 -9.16 14.17 22.37
CA THR A 267 -9.62 14.94 23.53
C THR A 267 -9.94 14.07 24.75
N SER A 268 -9.97 12.74 24.61
CA SER A 268 -9.78 11.83 25.75
C SER A 268 -8.31 11.63 26.15
N ASP A 269 -7.35 12.01 25.29
CA ASP A 269 -5.88 11.90 25.46
C ASP A 269 -5.15 13.26 25.24
N ALA A 270 -5.77 14.34 25.73
CA ALA A 270 -5.72 15.74 25.25
C ALA A 270 -4.37 16.42 24.85
N LEU A 271 -4.51 17.33 23.85
CA LEU A 271 -3.87 18.67 23.76
C LEU A 271 -2.49 18.87 23.08
N THR A 272 -2.16 18.28 21.92
CA THR A 272 -0.93 18.73 21.19
C THR A 272 -0.87 18.60 19.65
N LEU A 273 -1.97 18.65 18.89
CA LEU A 273 -1.82 18.73 17.43
C LEU A 273 -2.87 19.65 16.79
N SER A 274 -2.53 20.93 16.63
CA SER A 274 -3.28 21.82 15.73
C SER A 274 -2.33 22.71 14.93
N ASP A 275 -2.08 22.23 13.71
CA ASP A 275 -2.13 23.00 12.47
C ASP A 275 -1.00 23.99 12.13
N ARG A 276 -0.04 23.54 11.29
CA ARG A 276 0.41 24.18 10.01
C ARG A 276 1.71 23.55 9.47
N LYS A 277 1.71 23.20 8.16
CA LYS A 277 2.81 22.71 7.26
C LYS A 277 2.85 21.20 6.94
N THR A 278 1.83 20.45 7.32
CA THR A 278 1.84 19.00 7.55
C THR A 278 1.98 18.08 6.31
N ASN A 279 1.52 18.45 5.11
CA ASN A 279 1.45 17.48 4.00
C ASN A 279 2.82 17.12 3.40
N THR A 280 3.68 18.12 3.20
CA THR A 280 5.06 17.93 2.71
C THR A 280 6.02 17.81 3.90
N ALA A 281 5.76 18.50 5.02
CA ALA A 281 6.67 18.50 6.16
C ALA A 281 6.64 17.23 7.01
N LEU A 282 5.68 16.30 6.93
CA LEU A 282 5.78 15.05 7.71
C LEU A 282 6.72 14.03 7.08
N VAL A 283 6.59 13.82 5.77
CA VAL A 283 7.51 12.98 4.99
C VAL A 283 8.91 13.65 4.92
N LEU A 284 8.98 14.98 4.70
CA LEU A 284 10.25 15.70 4.80
C LEU A 284 10.77 15.88 6.23
N ALA A 285 9.94 15.89 7.29
CA ALA A 285 10.45 15.92 8.65
C ALA A 285 11.03 14.56 9.02
N GLY A 286 10.52 13.42 8.58
CA GLY A 286 11.21 12.14 8.78
C GLY A 286 12.68 12.20 8.33
N ASN A 287 12.89 12.66 7.09
CA ASN A 287 14.23 12.79 6.49
C ASN A 287 15.06 13.98 7.03
N ASN A 288 14.45 15.13 7.31
CA ASN A 288 15.16 16.30 7.87
C ASN A 288 15.36 16.20 9.39
N THR A 289 14.57 15.40 10.12
CA THR A 289 14.74 15.17 11.56
C THR A 289 15.91 14.23 11.82
N GLY A 290 16.19 13.26 10.94
CA GLY A 290 17.45 12.51 10.98
C GLY A 290 18.68 13.43 10.83
N SER A 291 18.63 14.35 9.87
CA SER A 291 19.69 15.35 9.64
C SER A 291 19.80 16.41 10.74
N ALA A 292 18.65 16.83 11.29
CA ALA A 292 18.57 17.79 12.40
C ALA A 292 18.97 17.16 13.74
N LEU A 293 18.62 15.90 14.03
CA LEU A 293 19.10 15.13 15.17
C LEU A 293 20.61 14.91 15.08
N GLY A 294 21.13 14.58 13.90
CA GLY A 294 22.58 14.50 13.68
C GLY A 294 23.28 15.83 13.94
N THR A 295 22.67 16.95 13.56
CA THR A 295 23.22 18.30 13.79
C THR A 295 23.12 18.74 15.25
N SER A 296 21.99 18.50 15.91
CA SER A 296 21.79 18.75 17.34
C SER A 296 22.72 17.89 18.20
N TYR A 297 22.90 16.61 17.87
CA TYR A 297 23.87 15.73 18.52
C TYR A 297 25.31 16.26 18.40
N ARG A 298 25.72 16.70 17.20
CA ARG A 298 27.04 17.32 16.98
C ARG A 298 27.21 18.63 17.78
N SER A 299 26.19 19.47 17.84
CA SER A 299 26.20 20.72 18.59
C SER A 299 26.26 20.50 20.10
N VAL A 300 25.48 19.56 20.63
CA VAL A 300 25.50 19.18 22.05
C VAL A 300 26.86 18.57 22.42
N LYS A 301 27.41 17.67 21.60
CA LYS A 301 28.76 17.11 21.79
C LYS A 301 29.85 18.19 21.79
N SER A 302 29.75 19.16 20.89
CA SER A 302 30.67 20.31 20.82
C SER A 302 30.55 21.23 22.05
N ALA A 303 29.34 21.53 22.50
CA ALA A 303 29.09 22.33 23.70
C ALA A 303 29.61 21.63 24.97
N LEU A 304 29.35 20.33 25.12
CA LEU A 304 29.90 19.51 26.20
C LEU A 304 31.43 19.49 26.19
N GLY A 305 32.05 19.33 25.02
CA GLY A 305 33.51 19.38 24.87
C GLY A 305 34.10 20.73 25.31
N LYS A 306 33.44 21.84 24.92
CA LYS A 306 33.86 23.20 25.34
C LYS A 306 33.68 23.42 26.84
N SER A 307 32.57 22.96 27.42
CA SER A 307 32.33 23.05 28.87
C SER A 307 33.35 22.22 29.66
N LEU A 308 33.65 20.99 29.23
CA LEU A 308 34.70 20.16 29.83
C LEU A 308 36.07 20.83 29.74
N HIS A 309 36.40 21.43 28.61
CA HIS A 309 37.66 22.15 28.43
C HIS A 309 37.76 23.38 29.35
N LYS A 310 36.70 24.17 29.44
CA LYS A 310 36.62 25.35 30.33
C LYS A 310 36.70 24.96 31.81
N VAL A 311 36.02 23.89 32.22
CA VAL A 311 36.10 23.34 33.58
C VAL A 311 37.51 22.80 33.85
N GLY A 312 38.14 22.11 32.91
CA GLY A 312 39.53 21.63 33.05
C GLY A 312 40.56 22.77 33.19
N GLN A 313 40.34 23.89 32.49
CA GLN A 313 41.15 25.11 32.67
C GLN A 313 40.90 25.76 34.04
N ALA A 314 39.64 25.88 34.46
CA ALA A 314 39.26 26.51 35.72
C ALA A 314 39.71 25.70 36.95
N LEU A 315 39.68 24.36 36.85
CA LEU A 315 40.17 23.46 37.90
C LEU A 315 41.68 23.32 37.91
N GLY A 316 42.39 24.05 37.04
CA GLY A 316 43.84 24.10 37.06
C GLY A 316 44.43 22.71 36.84
N LYS A 317 44.28 22.17 35.63
CA LYS A 317 45.38 21.37 35.07
C LYS A 317 46.60 22.30 34.98
N LYS A 318 47.26 22.49 36.12
CA LYS A 318 48.66 22.87 36.19
C LYS A 318 49.38 21.79 35.42
N ASP A 319 49.92 22.16 34.27
CA ASP A 319 50.93 21.35 33.62
C ASP A 319 52.00 21.04 34.66
N ALA A 320 52.05 19.77 35.05
CA ALA A 320 53.16 19.21 35.78
C ALA A 320 54.32 19.07 34.80
N SER A 321 54.89 20.21 34.38
CA SER A 321 56.13 20.24 33.60
C SER A 321 56.90 21.51 33.94
N GLU A 322 57.58 21.48 35.07
CA GLU A 322 58.86 22.16 35.24
C GLU A 322 59.70 21.36 36.24
N LYS A 323 60.65 20.61 35.69
CA LYS A 323 61.93 20.27 36.30
C LYS A 323 63.00 20.94 35.46
#